data_AF-X1UMV1-F1
#
_entry.id   AF-X1UMV1-F1
#
_cell.length_a   1.000
_cell.length_b   1.000
_cell.length_c   1.000
_cell.angle_alpha   90.00
_cell.angle_beta   90.00
_cell.angle_gamma   90.00
#
_symmetry.space_group_name_H-M   'P 1'
#
loop_
_entity.id
_entity.type
_entity.pdbx_description
1 polymer ?
#
loop_
_entity_poly.entity_id
_entity_poly.type
_entity_poly.pdbx_seq_one_letter_code
_entity_poly.pdbx_strand_id
1 'polypeptide(L)'
;GLYYPLYPGEASATIGGNVATNAGGMRAVKYGVTRHSVLGLEAVLPGGEVIQTGGKFVKCSTGYDLTQLLIGSEGTLAVITK
;
A
#
# COMPACT_ATOMS: atom_id res chain seq x y z
N GLY A 1 10.28 -3.19 20.91
CA GLY A 1 9.88 -2.00 20.12
C GLY A 1 9.04 -2.43 18.93
N LEU A 2 8.41 -1.47 18.24
CA LEU A 2 7.69 -1.71 16.97
C LEU A 2 8.66 -1.69 15.79
N TYR A 3 8.37 -2.46 14.73
CA TYR A 3 9.16 -2.46 13.50
C TYR A 3 8.27 -2.73 12.28
N TYR A 4 8.71 -2.27 11.10
CA TYR A 4 8.04 -2.55 9.83
C TYR A 4 8.37 -3.98 9.35
N PRO A 5 7.38 -4.88 9.17
CA PRO A 5 7.64 -6.30 8.97
C PRO A 5 8.15 -6.66 7.57
N LEU A 6 7.92 -5.81 6.58
CA LEU A 6 8.27 -6.05 5.19
C LEU A 6 9.75 -5.79 4.94
N TYR A 7 10.39 -6.74 4.25
CA TYR A 7 11.79 -6.66 3.89
C TYR A 7 11.95 -7.05 2.42
N PRO A 8 11.90 -6.07 1.49
CA PRO A 8 11.93 -6.32 0.04
C PRO A 8 13.31 -6.75 -0.48
N GLY A 9 14.35 -6.74 0.35
CA GLY A 9 15.73 -7.08 -0.05
C GLY A 9 16.49 -5.91 -0.66
N GLU A 10 15.79 -4.91 -1.18
CA GLU A 10 16.35 -3.67 -1.73
C GLU A 10 16.24 -2.52 -0.69
N ALA A 11 17.38 -1.94 -0.31
CA ALA A 11 17.44 -0.88 0.70
C ALA A 11 17.08 0.51 0.15
N SER A 12 17.18 0.70 -1.17
CA SER A 12 16.78 1.95 -1.84
C SER A 12 15.28 2.05 -2.13
N ALA A 13 14.52 0.98 -1.90
CA ALA A 13 13.10 0.93 -2.20
C ALA A 13 12.29 1.89 -1.30
N THR A 14 11.44 2.70 -1.91
CA THR A 14 10.54 3.61 -1.18
C THR A 14 9.29 2.88 -0.71
N ILE A 15 8.63 3.41 0.34
CA ILE A 15 7.35 2.86 0.81
C ILE A 15 6.30 2.92 -0.30
N GLY A 16 6.18 4.06 -1.00
CA GLY A 16 5.25 4.21 -2.13
C GLY A 16 5.51 3.20 -3.25
N GLY A 17 6.77 2.94 -3.60
CA GLY A 17 7.13 1.91 -4.58
C GLY A 17 6.78 0.49 -4.14
N ASN A 18 7.01 0.17 -2.86
CA ASN A 18 6.62 -1.11 -2.28
C ASN A 18 5.10 -1.31 -2.31
N VAL A 19 4.33 -0.25 -2.05
CA VAL A 19 2.86 -0.31 -2.11
C VAL A 19 2.39 -0.42 -3.57
N ALA A 20 2.94 0.38 -4.49
CA ALA A 20 2.59 0.36 -5.89
C ALA A 20 2.85 -1.00 -6.54
N THR A 21 3.91 -1.71 -6.14
CA THR A 21 4.28 -3.04 -6.68
C THR A 21 3.76 -4.20 -5.85
N ASN A 22 3.07 -3.95 -4.74
CA ASN A 22 2.71 -4.95 -3.73
C ASN A 22 3.91 -5.83 -3.33
N ALA A 23 5.03 -5.18 -2.98
CA ALA A 23 6.30 -5.86 -2.74
C ALA A 23 6.17 -6.98 -1.71
N GLY A 24 6.77 -8.12 -2.07
CA GLY A 24 7.01 -9.23 -1.18
C GLY A 24 8.37 -9.13 -0.50
N GLY A 25 8.78 -10.21 0.16
CA GLY A 25 10.08 -10.28 0.81
C GLY A 25 10.30 -11.58 1.55
N MET A 26 11.51 -11.77 2.10
CA MET A 26 11.89 -12.98 2.85
C MET A 26 10.97 -13.27 4.05
N ARG A 27 10.31 -12.22 4.56
CA ARG A 27 9.42 -12.29 5.72
C ARG A 27 7.94 -12.48 5.37
N ALA A 28 7.61 -12.56 4.08
CA ALA A 28 6.22 -12.63 3.62
C ALA A 28 5.48 -13.89 4.11
N VAL A 29 6.18 -15.00 4.33
CA VAL A 29 5.57 -16.23 4.88
C VAL A 29 4.97 -16.02 6.27
N LYS A 30 5.61 -15.18 7.10
CA LYS A 30 5.15 -14.92 8.48
C LYS A 30 4.21 -13.71 8.59
N TYR A 31 4.44 -12.67 7.78
CA TYR A 31 3.76 -11.37 7.95
C TYR A 31 2.92 -10.94 6.75
N GLY A 32 2.91 -11.72 5.67
CA GLY A 32 2.29 -11.34 4.41
C GLY A 32 3.12 -10.34 3.59
N VAL A 33 2.60 -10.01 2.41
CA VAL A 33 3.15 -8.99 1.50
C VAL A 33 2.60 -7.59 1.82
N THR A 34 3.10 -6.56 1.14
CA THR A 34 2.85 -5.14 1.47
C THR A 34 1.39 -4.81 1.75
N ARG A 35 0.46 -5.32 0.93
CA ARG A 35 -0.97 -5.08 1.10
C ARG A 35 -1.56 -5.42 2.47
N HIS A 36 -0.96 -6.36 3.21
CA HIS A 36 -1.48 -6.80 4.52
C HIS A 36 -1.11 -5.84 5.65
N SER A 37 -0.13 -4.96 5.42
CA SER A 37 0.31 -3.95 6.39
C SER A 37 -0.22 -2.55 6.09
N VAL A 38 -0.89 -2.35 4.95
CA VAL A 38 -1.48 -1.07 4.54
C VAL A 38 -2.91 -0.98 5.05
N LEU A 39 -3.21 0.05 5.85
CA LEU A 39 -4.56 0.31 6.36
C LEU A 39 -5.32 1.39 5.56
N GLY A 40 -4.59 2.22 4.83
CA GLY A 40 -5.13 3.30 4.02
C GLY A 40 -4.02 3.98 3.22
N LEU A 41 -4.41 4.73 2.19
CA LEU A 41 -3.52 5.41 1.26
C LEU A 41 -4.12 6.75 0.81
N GLU A 42 -3.24 7.72 0.59
CA GLU A 42 -3.52 8.92 -0.19
C GLU A 42 -2.94 8.73 -1.61
N ALA A 43 -3.75 8.98 -2.63
CA ALA A 43 -3.30 8.88 -4.01
C ALA A 43 -3.88 10.00 -4.88
N VAL A 44 -3.12 10.39 -5.91
CA VAL A 44 -3.52 11.37 -6.91
C VAL A 44 -3.91 10.65 -8.19
N LEU A 45 -5.16 10.82 -8.61
CA LEU A 45 -5.68 10.27 -9.86
C LEU A 45 -5.11 11.02 -11.08
N PRO A 46 -5.19 10.45 -12.29
CA PRO A 46 -4.70 11.12 -13.52
C PRO A 46 -5.33 12.48 -13.77
N GLY A 47 -6.56 12.72 -13.30
CA GLY A 47 -7.24 14.02 -13.36
C GLY A 47 -6.73 15.06 -12.35
N GLY A 48 -5.77 14.71 -11.49
CA GLY A 48 -5.25 15.58 -10.42
C GLY A 48 -6.07 15.57 -9.13
N GLU A 49 -7.19 14.85 -9.09
CA GLU A 49 -7.98 14.67 -7.87
C GLU A 49 -7.21 13.84 -6.84
N VAL A 50 -7.21 14.30 -5.58
CA VAL A 50 -6.62 13.58 -4.46
C VAL A 50 -7.69 12.74 -3.78
N ILE A 51 -7.48 11.43 -3.72
CA ILE A 51 -8.37 10.49 -3.04
C ILE A 51 -7.71 9.95 -1.77
N GLN A 52 -8.54 9.69 -0.77
CA GLN A 52 -8.16 9.03 0.48
C GLN A 52 -8.90 7.70 0.55
N THR A 53 -8.16 6.63 0.81
CA THR A 53 -8.71 5.27 0.90
C THR A 53 -8.32 4.65 2.24
N GLY A 54 -9.20 3.80 2.79
CA GLY A 54 -8.97 3.18 4.09
C GLY A 54 -8.90 4.19 5.25
N GLY A 55 -8.12 3.87 6.30
CA GLY A 55 -7.97 4.73 7.46
C GLY A 55 -7.29 4.04 8.64
N LYS A 56 -7.31 4.65 9.83
CA LYS A 56 -6.67 4.10 11.05
C LYS A 56 -7.52 3.01 11.73
N PHE A 57 -8.10 2.11 10.95
CA PHE A 57 -8.96 1.03 11.42
C PHE A 57 -8.54 -0.29 10.78
N VAL A 58 -8.69 -1.39 11.52
CA VAL A 58 -8.35 -2.75 11.05
C VAL A 58 -9.48 -3.36 10.21
N LYS A 59 -10.72 -2.90 10.43
CA LYS A 59 -11.91 -3.39 9.74
C LYS A 59 -12.69 -2.22 9.16
N CYS A 60 -13.03 -2.34 7.89
CA CYS A 60 -13.93 -1.45 7.18
C CYS A 60 -14.79 -2.28 6.23
N SER A 61 -16.09 -2.01 6.20
CA SER A 61 -17.04 -2.69 5.31
C SER A 61 -17.97 -1.70 4.62
N THR A 62 -17.58 -0.42 4.58
CA THR A 62 -18.34 0.63 3.93
C THR A 62 -17.81 0.84 2.52
N GLY A 63 -18.58 0.44 1.52
CA GLY A 63 -18.21 0.59 0.11
C GLY A 63 -17.13 -0.39 -0.35
N TYR A 64 -16.51 -0.06 -1.48
CA TYR A 64 -15.44 -0.86 -2.09
C TYR A 64 -14.08 -0.52 -1.49
N ASP A 65 -13.21 -1.53 -1.39
CA ASP A 65 -11.84 -1.34 -0.91
C ASP A 65 -10.93 -0.84 -2.04
N LEU A 66 -10.99 0.46 -2.29
CA LEU A 66 -10.14 1.14 -3.28
C LEU A 66 -8.66 1.09 -2.90
N THR A 67 -8.34 0.97 -1.61
CA THR A 67 -6.96 0.79 -1.14
C THR A 67 -6.34 -0.44 -1.81
N GLN A 68 -7.07 -1.55 -1.83
CA GLN A 68 -6.61 -2.81 -2.41
C GLN A 68 -6.56 -2.80 -3.93
N LEU A 69 -7.34 -1.92 -4.58
CA LEU A 69 -7.26 -1.69 -6.02
C LEU A 69 -5.96 -0.94 -6.40
N LEU A 70 -5.54 0.02 -5.57
CA LEU A 70 -4.35 0.84 -5.82
C LEU A 70 -3.04 0.12 -5.46
N ILE A 71 -3.05 -0.74 -4.45
CA ILE A 71 -1.90 -1.59 -4.10
C ILE A 71 -1.63 -2.57 -5.23
N GLY A 72 -0.40 -2.62 -5.75
CA GLY A 72 -0.06 -3.46 -6.90
C GLY A 72 -0.48 -2.89 -8.26
N SER A 73 -0.97 -1.64 -8.33
CA SER A 73 -1.31 -0.97 -9.60
C SER A 73 -0.10 -0.56 -10.43
N GLU A 74 1.11 -0.69 -9.89
CA GLU A 74 2.38 -0.27 -10.50
C GLU A 74 2.40 1.22 -10.92
N GLY A 75 1.54 2.04 -10.31
CA GLY A 75 1.42 3.47 -10.63
C GLY A 75 0.57 3.78 -11.87
N THR A 76 -0.10 2.78 -12.45
CA THR A 76 -0.93 2.96 -13.66
C THR A 76 -2.27 3.62 -13.39
N LEU A 77 -2.81 3.42 -12.18
CA LEU A 77 -4.14 3.91 -11.79
C LEU A 77 -4.09 5.25 -11.04
N ALA A 78 -3.05 5.47 -10.23
CA ALA A 78 -2.85 6.68 -9.45
C ALA A 78 -1.40 6.77 -8.95
N VAL A 79 -0.99 7.98 -8.55
CA VAL A 79 0.31 8.21 -7.88
C VAL A 79 0.09 8.22 -6.37
N ILE A 80 0.73 7.28 -5.66
CA ILE A 80 0.63 7.17 -4.19
C ILE A 80 1.49 8.25 -3.53
N THR A 81 0.90 9.03 -2.62
CA THR A 81 1.57 10.14 -1.93
C THR A 81 1.70 9.93 -0.42
N LYS A 82 0.81 9.19 0.24
CA LYS A 82 0.89 8.84 1.67
C LYS A 82 0.36 7.45 1.98
#